data_AF-A0A9X8X8Q8-F1
#
_entry.id   AF-A0A9X8X8Q8-F1
#
_cell.length_a   1.000
_cell.length_b   1.000
_cell.length_c   1.000
_cell.angle_alpha   90.00
_cell.angle_beta   90.00
_cell.angle_gamma   90.00
#
_symmetry.space_group_name_H-M   'P 1'
#
loop_
_entity.id
_entity.type
_entity.pdbx_description
1 polymer ?
#
loop_
_entity_poly.entity_id
_entity_poly.type
_entity_poly.pdbx_seq_one_letter_code
_entity_poly.pdbx_strand_id
1 'polypeptide(L)'
;MSSSGYVPDNKNLKKSSGTPNLFFDSRKNVFFKRDEKNVAYEVTSTQLPAMIGGAFVDLFMTKGHMREPHWHPNAWELDVVVSGEAVTSILNPENESIAKLSCESGANCLYSNGMVALDHSGNRRSAITFVL
;
A
#
# COMPACT_ATOMS: atom_id res chain seq x y z
N MET A 1 -13.11 -24.55 -7.59
CA MET A 1 -12.20 -23.53 -7.04
C MET A 1 -11.04 -23.38 -8.00
N SER A 2 -10.90 -22.23 -8.67
CA SER A 2 -9.75 -21.95 -9.53
C SER A 2 -8.58 -21.57 -8.63
N SER A 3 -7.50 -22.34 -8.62
CA SER A 3 -6.22 -21.88 -8.06
C SER A 3 -5.82 -20.58 -8.76
N SER A 4 -5.43 -19.54 -8.03
CA SER A 4 -5.22 -18.18 -8.58
C SER A 4 -4.06 -18.06 -9.59
N GLY A 5 -3.44 -19.16 -10.01
CA GLY A 5 -2.31 -19.18 -10.95
C GLY A 5 -1.06 -18.47 -10.42
N TYR A 6 -1.12 -17.96 -9.18
CA TYR A 6 -0.02 -17.29 -8.53
C TYR A 6 1.03 -18.33 -8.12
N VAL A 7 2.12 -18.38 -8.89
CA VAL A 7 3.29 -19.19 -8.59
C VAL A 7 4.30 -18.27 -7.90
N PRO A 8 4.59 -18.45 -6.60
CA PRO A 8 5.49 -17.57 -5.83
C PRO A 8 6.96 -17.68 -6.26
N ASP A 9 7.29 -18.64 -7.13
CA ASP A 9 8.63 -18.74 -7.67
C ASP A 9 8.81 -17.73 -8.82
N ASN A 10 9.94 -17.05 -8.82
CA ASN A 10 10.30 -16.05 -9.83
C ASN A 10 10.52 -16.68 -11.23
N LYS A 11 9.99 -17.88 -11.53
CA LYS A 11 10.17 -18.56 -12.82
C LYS A 11 9.44 -17.87 -13.96
N ASN A 12 8.51 -16.96 -13.67
CA ASN A 12 7.88 -16.08 -14.66
C ASN A 12 8.79 -14.91 -15.09
N LEU A 13 9.91 -14.66 -14.38
CA LEU A 13 10.93 -13.71 -14.83
C LEU A 13 11.76 -14.33 -15.96
N LYS A 14 11.46 -13.94 -17.20
CA LYS A 14 12.34 -14.25 -18.33
C LYS A 14 13.61 -13.42 -18.22
N LYS A 15 14.76 -14.10 -18.12
CA LYS A 15 16.07 -13.44 -18.28
C LYS A 15 16.11 -12.78 -19.66
N SER A 16 16.25 -11.47 -19.69
CA SER A 16 16.63 -10.73 -20.88
C SER A 16 18.15 -10.46 -20.84
N SER A 17 18.78 -10.33 -21.99
CA SER A 17 20.22 -10.04 -22.12
C SER A 17 20.58 -8.57 -21.93
N GLY A 18 19.59 -7.71 -21.64
CA GLY A 18 19.76 -6.27 -21.47
C GLY A 18 19.73 -5.81 -20.01
N THR A 19 20.12 -4.57 -19.76
CA THR A 19 19.95 -3.93 -18.45
C THR A 19 18.44 -3.72 -18.20
N PRO A 20 17.86 -4.30 -17.13
CA PRO A 20 16.45 -4.11 -16.83
C PRO A 20 16.19 -2.64 -16.47
N ASN A 21 15.10 -2.07 -16.99
CA ASN A 21 14.63 -0.76 -16.52
C ASN A 21 13.97 -0.95 -15.15
N LEU A 22 14.67 -0.54 -14.09
CA LEU A 22 14.20 -0.66 -12.71
C LEU A 22 13.53 0.62 -12.19
N PHE A 23 13.15 1.53 -13.09
CA PHE A 23 12.55 2.80 -12.75
C PHE A 23 11.15 2.91 -13.35
N PHE A 24 10.18 3.25 -12.49
CA PHE A 24 8.83 3.62 -12.89
C PHE A 24 8.37 4.82 -12.07
N ASP A 25 7.73 5.80 -12.71
CA ASP A 25 7.13 6.95 -12.03
C ASP A 25 5.69 6.58 -11.64
N SER A 26 5.43 6.38 -10.35
CA SER A 26 4.12 5.96 -9.81
C SER A 26 2.98 6.85 -10.33
N ARG A 27 3.22 8.15 -10.49
CA ARG A 27 2.22 9.13 -10.93
C ARG A 27 1.65 8.86 -12.33
N LYS A 28 2.28 7.97 -13.10
CA LYS A 28 1.81 7.52 -14.41
C LYS A 28 0.73 6.43 -14.33
N ASN A 29 0.49 5.85 -13.15
CA ASN A 29 -0.51 4.82 -12.94
C ASN A 29 -1.42 5.18 -11.75
N VAL A 30 -2.57 5.81 -12.05
CA VAL A 30 -3.58 6.17 -11.04
C VAL A 30 -4.35 4.90 -10.67
N PHE A 31 -4.30 4.54 -9.39
CA PHE A 31 -5.09 3.44 -8.83
C PHE A 31 -6.49 3.90 -8.46
N PHE A 32 -6.58 5.02 -7.75
CA PHE A 32 -7.85 5.61 -7.34
C PHE A 32 -7.72 7.13 -7.26
N LYS A 33 -8.75 7.86 -7.67
CA LYS A 33 -8.80 9.32 -7.56
C LYS A 33 -10.18 9.76 -7.13
N ARG A 34 -10.28 10.36 -5.95
CA ARG A 34 -11.49 11.05 -5.49
C ARG A 34 -11.54 12.46 -6.06
N ASP A 35 -10.43 13.18 -5.95
CA ASP A 35 -10.25 14.54 -6.48
C ASP A 35 -8.75 14.84 -6.68
N GLU A 36 -8.39 16.08 -7.03
CA GLU A 36 -6.99 16.48 -7.26
C GLU A 36 -6.10 16.41 -6.01
N LYS A 37 -6.70 16.38 -4.83
CA LYS A 37 -6.00 16.36 -3.55
C LYS A 37 -6.19 15.07 -2.76
N ASN A 38 -6.83 14.06 -3.36
CA ASN A 38 -7.09 12.77 -2.74
C ASN A 38 -6.93 11.66 -3.82
N VAL A 39 -5.71 11.15 -3.96
CA VAL A 39 -5.30 10.25 -5.05
C VAL A 39 -4.38 9.15 -4.53
N ALA A 40 -4.53 7.95 -5.09
CA ALA A 40 -3.64 6.82 -4.88
C ALA A 40 -3.01 6.42 -6.22
N TYR A 41 -1.71 6.19 -6.24
CA TYR A 41 -0.96 5.69 -7.38
C TYR A 41 -0.41 4.30 -7.04
N GLU A 42 -0.53 3.34 -7.96
CA GLU A 42 -0.07 1.97 -7.73
C GLU A 42 1.06 1.58 -8.68
N VAL A 43 2.03 0.83 -8.16
CA VAL A 43 3.04 0.14 -8.96
C VAL A 43 3.03 -1.33 -8.58
N THR A 44 2.82 -2.19 -9.57
CA THR A 44 2.92 -3.65 -9.43
C THR A 44 3.90 -4.22 -10.45
N SER A 45 4.03 -5.54 -10.47
CA SER A 45 4.75 -6.26 -11.53
C SER A 45 4.25 -5.98 -12.95
N THR A 46 3.05 -5.41 -13.11
CA THR A 46 2.53 -4.94 -14.41
C THR A 46 3.36 -3.80 -15.00
N GLN A 47 3.78 -2.84 -14.16
CA GLN A 47 4.59 -1.70 -14.57
C GLN A 47 6.08 -1.95 -14.39
N LEU A 48 6.44 -2.64 -13.30
CA LEU A 48 7.82 -2.92 -12.92
C LEU A 48 7.97 -4.42 -12.65
N PRO A 49 8.32 -5.26 -13.64
CA PRO A 49 8.34 -6.72 -13.50
C PRO A 49 9.21 -7.25 -12.36
N ALA A 50 10.18 -6.47 -11.88
CA ALA A 50 10.97 -6.82 -10.71
C ALA A 50 10.16 -6.88 -9.40
N MET A 51 8.98 -6.25 -9.34
CA MET A 51 8.06 -6.25 -8.19
C MET A 51 7.14 -7.49 -8.16
N ILE A 52 7.63 -8.66 -8.59
CA ILE A 52 6.86 -9.90 -8.38
C ILE A 52 6.79 -10.18 -6.88
N GLY A 53 5.58 -10.47 -6.39
CA GLY A 53 5.32 -10.70 -4.97
C GLY A 53 5.29 -9.43 -4.13
N GLY A 54 5.04 -8.27 -4.74
CA GLY A 54 4.73 -7.06 -3.99
C GLY A 54 4.01 -6.01 -4.83
N ALA A 55 3.44 -5.05 -4.13
CA ALA A 55 2.88 -3.83 -4.69
C ALA A 55 3.28 -2.63 -3.84
N PHE A 56 3.28 -1.47 -4.49
CA PHE A 56 3.54 -0.18 -3.86
C PHE A 56 2.37 0.75 -4.18
N VAL A 57 1.87 1.44 -3.17
CA VAL A 57 0.87 2.49 -3.30
C VAL A 57 1.41 3.79 -2.71
N ASP A 58 1.45 4.83 -3.53
CA ASP A 58 1.70 6.21 -3.09
C ASP A 58 0.34 6.89 -2.88
N LEU A 59 -0.01 7.13 -1.62
CA LEU A 59 -1.30 7.67 -1.22
C LEU A 59 -1.15 9.15 -0.87
N PHE A 60 -2.02 9.98 -1.45
CA PHE A 60 -2.19 11.37 -1.07
C PHE A 60 -3.61 11.57 -0.59
N MET A 61 -3.74 12.02 0.66
CA MET A 61 -5.03 12.36 1.26
C MET A 61 -4.91 13.68 2.02
N THR A 62 -6.00 14.43 2.04
CA THR A 62 -6.15 15.67 2.83
C THR A 62 -6.97 15.42 4.08
N LYS A 63 -6.87 16.34 5.05
CA LYS A 63 -7.49 16.19 6.37
C LYS A 63 -8.96 15.79 6.27
N GLY A 64 -9.38 14.82 7.07
CA GLY A 64 -10.76 14.33 7.10
C GLY A 64 -11.13 13.38 5.97
N HIS A 65 -10.13 12.90 5.21
CA HIS A 65 -10.27 11.77 4.30
C HIS A 65 -9.64 10.54 4.91
N MET A 66 -10.25 9.39 4.61
CA MET A 66 -9.75 8.10 5.04
C MET A 66 -9.65 7.12 3.89
N ARG A 67 -8.71 6.18 3.99
CA ARG A 67 -8.79 4.91 3.29
C ARG A 67 -9.74 4.02 4.07
N GLU A 68 -10.81 3.59 3.42
CA GLU A 68 -11.86 2.75 4.00
C GLU A 68 -11.29 1.47 4.64
N PRO A 69 -11.91 0.94 5.72
CA PRO A 69 -11.53 -0.33 6.30
C PRO A 69 -11.51 -1.43 5.24
N HIS A 70 -10.37 -2.09 5.05
CA HIS A 70 -10.20 -3.17 4.10
C HIS A 70 -9.21 -4.19 4.63
N TRP A 71 -9.16 -5.39 4.03
CA TRP A 71 -8.22 -6.43 4.41
C TRP A 71 -7.55 -7.06 3.19
N HIS A 72 -6.32 -7.53 3.38
CA HIS A 72 -5.58 -8.32 2.41
C HIS A 72 -5.36 -9.73 2.98
N PRO A 73 -6.08 -10.76 2.51
CA PRO A 73 -5.97 -12.12 3.07
C PRO A 73 -4.66 -12.82 2.66
N ASN A 74 -3.96 -12.28 1.66
CA ASN A 74 -2.80 -12.87 1.02
C ASN A 74 -1.57 -11.97 1.06
N ALA A 75 -1.59 -10.88 1.84
CA ALA A 75 -0.47 -9.94 1.89
C ALA A 75 -0.40 -9.15 3.20
N TRP A 76 0.81 -8.80 3.61
CA TRP A 76 1.08 -7.87 4.71
C TRP A 76 1.12 -6.44 4.21
N GLU A 77 0.74 -5.50 5.07
CA GLU A 77 0.70 -4.08 4.75
C GLU A 77 1.68 -3.31 5.62
N LEU A 78 2.58 -2.56 4.99
CA LEU A 78 3.49 -1.64 5.67
C LEU A 78 3.18 -0.21 5.21
N ASP A 79 2.70 0.60 6.14
CA ASP A 79 2.50 2.02 5.94
C ASP A 79 3.70 2.83 6.45
N VAL A 80 4.18 3.74 5.62
CA VAL A 80 5.21 4.71 5.97
C VAL A 80 4.68 6.11 5.74
N VAL A 81 4.56 6.90 6.80
CA VAL A 81 4.09 8.27 6.69
C VAL A 81 5.23 9.17 6.23
N VAL A 82 5.22 9.56 4.95
CA VAL A 82 6.27 10.41 4.36
C VAL A 82 6.21 11.84 4.89
N SER A 83 5.01 12.39 5.09
CA SER A 83 4.81 13.69 5.72
C SER A 83 3.46 13.78 6.44
N GLY A 84 3.25 14.81 7.25
CA GLY A 84 2.02 14.94 8.02
C GLY A 84 1.89 13.86 9.08
N GLU A 85 0.65 13.44 9.30
CA GLU A 85 0.25 12.51 10.35
C GLU A 85 -0.99 11.71 9.89
N ALA A 86 -1.06 10.45 10.29
CA ALA A 86 -2.21 9.61 10.06
C ALA A 86 -2.51 8.78 11.31
N VAL A 87 -3.76 8.38 11.47
CA VAL A 87 -4.15 7.38 12.46
C VAL A 87 -4.50 6.11 11.71
N THR A 88 -3.79 5.04 12.03
CA THR A 88 -4.12 3.72 11.52
C THR A 88 -4.90 2.96 12.57
N SER A 89 -6.01 2.34 12.16
CA SER A 89 -6.82 1.47 13.01
C SER A 89 -6.74 0.04 12.49
N ILE A 90 -6.49 -0.92 13.38
CA ILE A 90 -6.45 -2.35 13.08
C ILE A 90 -7.50 -3.07 13.90
N LEU A 91 -8.34 -3.88 13.26
CA LEU A 91 -9.22 -4.80 13.95
C LEU A 91 -8.50 -6.11 14.25
N ASN A 92 -8.47 -6.51 15.52
CA ASN A 92 -8.02 -7.84 15.94
C ASN A 92 -9.16 -8.86 15.70
N PRO A 93 -8.95 -9.88 14.85
CA PRO A 93 -10.01 -10.84 14.51
C PRO A 93 -10.38 -11.80 15.65
N GLU A 94 -9.55 -11.94 16.68
CA GLU A 94 -9.78 -12.90 17.78
C GLU A 94 -10.66 -12.35 18.89
N ASN A 95 -10.60 -11.04 19.13
CA ASN A 95 -11.29 -10.39 20.25
C ASN A 95 -12.06 -9.13 19.87
N GLU A 96 -12.17 -8.84 18.57
CA GLU A 96 -12.90 -7.70 18.00
C GLU A 96 -12.45 -6.32 18.51
N SER A 97 -11.27 -6.25 19.16
CA SER A 97 -10.71 -4.99 19.65
C SER A 97 -10.04 -4.21 18.51
N ILE A 98 -10.09 -2.88 18.62
CA ILE A 98 -9.44 -1.99 17.65
C ILE A 98 -8.20 -1.37 18.29
N ALA A 99 -7.03 -1.65 17.72
CA ALA A 99 -5.80 -0.93 18.01
C ALA A 99 -5.72 0.32 17.14
N LYS A 100 -5.42 1.48 17.73
CA LYS A 100 -5.20 2.74 17.00
C LYS A 100 -3.77 3.21 17.19
N LEU A 101 -3.07 3.46 16.10
CA LEU A 101 -1.70 3.96 16.10
C LEU A 101 -1.65 5.33 15.42
N SER A 102 -1.20 6.35 16.16
CA SER A 102 -0.87 7.65 15.57
C SER A 102 0.53 7.57 14.96
N CYS A 103 0.61 7.79 13.66
CA CYS A 103 1.84 7.73 12.86
C CYS A 103 2.18 9.14 12.39
N GLU A 104 3.34 9.66 12.81
CA GLU A 104 3.88 10.94 12.34
C GLU A 104 4.89 10.74 11.20
N SER A 105 5.34 11.84 10.60
CA SER A 105 6.33 11.82 9.52
C SER A 105 7.59 11.04 9.91
N GLY A 106 7.96 10.05 9.10
CA GLY A 106 9.10 9.16 9.36
C GLY A 106 8.79 7.96 10.27
N ALA A 107 7.56 7.84 10.78
CA ALA A 107 7.12 6.65 11.49
C ALA A 107 6.78 5.52 10.52
N ASN A 108 7.22 4.30 10.86
CA ASN A 108 6.81 3.07 10.21
C ASN A 108 5.67 2.44 11.00
N CYS A 109 4.63 2.07 10.29
CA CYS A 109 3.39 1.53 10.82
C CYS A 109 3.12 0.21 10.08
N LEU A 110 3.65 -0.89 10.65
CA LEU A 110 3.59 -2.23 10.05
C LEU A 110 2.40 -3.02 10.60
N TYR A 111 1.66 -3.66 9.71
CA TYR A 111 0.50 -4.46 10.06
C TYR A 111 0.48 -5.81 9.32
N SER A 112 0.17 -6.87 10.06
CA SER A 112 0.00 -8.22 9.51
C SER A 112 -1.48 -8.53 9.30
N ASN A 113 -1.85 -9.03 8.11
CA ASN A 113 -3.13 -9.73 7.79
C ASN A 113 -4.33 -9.34 8.67
N GLY A 114 -4.72 -8.06 8.65
CA GLY A 114 -5.81 -7.51 9.46
C GLY A 114 -6.64 -6.51 8.67
N MET A 115 -7.82 -6.17 9.20
CA MET A 115 -8.59 -5.06 8.63
C MET A 115 -7.92 -3.75 9.04
N VAL A 116 -7.48 -2.96 8.06
CA VAL A 116 -6.76 -1.70 8.25
C VAL A 116 -7.62 -0.54 7.74
N ALA A 117 -7.67 0.55 8.51
CA ALA A 117 -8.22 1.83 8.08
C ALA A 117 -7.22 2.96 8.39
N LEU A 118 -7.04 3.88 7.43
CA LEU A 118 -6.10 4.99 7.55
C LEU A 118 -6.86 6.32 7.50
N ASP A 119 -6.80 7.10 8.57
CA ASP A 119 -7.40 8.43 8.65
C ASP A 119 -6.30 9.51 8.62
N HIS A 120 -6.42 10.49 7.72
CA HIS A 120 -5.49 11.61 7.69
C HIS A 120 -5.95 12.72 8.64
N SER A 121 -5.24 12.88 9.76
CA SER A 121 -5.52 13.92 10.77
C SER A 121 -4.81 15.26 10.50
N GLY A 122 -3.77 15.23 9.66
CA GLY A 122 -2.86 16.34 9.40
C GLY A 122 -3.20 17.20 8.18
N ASN A 123 -2.38 18.22 7.93
CA ASN A 123 -2.49 19.12 6.76
C ASN A 123 -1.44 18.82 5.66
N ARG A 124 -0.75 17.67 5.70
CA ARG A 124 0.40 17.36 4.82
C ARG A 124 0.48 15.86 4.44
N ARG A 125 1.02 15.56 3.24
CA ARG A 125 0.97 14.29 2.48
C ARG A 125 1.25 13.02 3.31
N SER A 126 0.32 12.06 3.40
CA SER A 126 0.50 10.84 4.21
C SER A 126 0.35 9.54 3.43
N ALA A 127 1.23 8.59 3.79
CA ALA A 127 1.26 7.15 3.52
C ALA A 127 1.83 6.69 2.17
N ILE A 128 2.99 6.04 2.24
CA ILE A 128 3.42 5.00 1.30
C ILE A 128 2.95 3.67 1.88
N THR A 129 2.14 2.93 1.15
CA THR A 129 1.67 1.60 1.54
C THR A 129 2.40 0.55 0.70
N PHE A 130 3.09 -0.40 1.32
CA PHE A 130 3.62 -1.59 0.68
C PHE A 130 2.72 -2.78 0.99
N VAL A 131 2.30 -3.51 -0.03
CA VAL A 131 1.56 -4.77 0.11
C VAL A 131 2.51 -5.89 -0.33
N LEU A 132 2.90 -6.77 0.60
CA LEU A 132 3.85 -7.89 0.41
C LEU A 132 3.13 -9.24 0.46
#